data_AF-A0A1V4SYT2-F1
#
_entry.id   AF-A0A1V4SYT2-F1
#
_cell.length_a   1.000
_cell.length_b   1.000
_cell.length_c   1.000
_cell.angle_alpha   90.00
_cell.angle_beta   90.00
_cell.angle_gamma   90.00
#
_symmetry.space_group_name_H-M   'P 1'
#
loop_
_entity.id
_entity.type
_entity.pdbx_description
1 polymer ?
#
loop_
_entity_poly.entity_id
_entity_poly.type
_entity_poly.pdbx_seq_one_letter_code
_entity_poly.pdbx_strand_id
1 'polypeptide(L)'
;MGENLYEVLEVSKKASLSEIKKAYAKMLRKYPPEKYSKEFSKVNSAYEILSDKKQRYEYDQFNGYDSNAQVILDEGLRLIKEGELLEGKNRLISFLKLEGDVPSVLHELGKIYAEEENYTKAYNIQKKVFEKSKYLTYSQIEWMLFYLYKLNDEENLKSYLKKGILKFNDVNLYFNILDLYIEDRNYEQVREILFENVIPFLNKRGSVYGFCELSKYLFRIKEIEQGSKYLTQAINFEINPDNNEKLELIKGTIIEILDFENANAIIICLEELISYIRDIKSEISEEDYKDNLGWATITFSLVKEMAIVDRNNFHKTLKKFLLASVKKSIAIDEELKEQIDEELIFYLEKLKEEYNVEKIKFNLEILEKFHKELYSIDAKYLFDKYGGFIPYEGEAKNKKANIHENNKNRRKSKTNGKKLSFFIFICLVIVIIIGLLRFL
;
A
#
# COMPACT_ATOMS: atom_id res chain seq x y z
N MET A 1 7.19 -5.23 35.07
CA MET A 1 8.07 -4.05 35.04
C MET A 1 9.51 -4.53 35.08
N GLY A 2 10.34 -4.14 34.11
CA GLY A 2 11.77 -4.38 34.18
C GLY A 2 12.42 -3.43 35.19
N GLU A 3 13.52 -3.84 35.83
CA GLU A 3 14.28 -2.97 36.74
C GLU A 3 14.93 -1.82 35.96
N ASN A 4 14.94 -0.61 36.54
CA ASN A 4 15.59 0.54 35.94
C ASN A 4 17.12 0.30 35.87
N LEU A 5 17.70 0.43 34.68
CA LEU A 5 19.11 0.07 34.44
C LEU A 5 20.09 0.96 35.20
N TYR A 6 19.71 2.22 35.49
CA TYR A 6 20.52 3.11 36.30
C TYR A 6 20.51 2.68 37.78
N GLU A 7 19.37 2.21 38.27
CA GLU A 7 19.24 1.65 39.61
C GLU A 7 20.03 0.34 39.75
N VAL A 8 20.00 -0.52 38.73
CA VAL A 8 20.81 -1.77 38.67
C VAL A 8 22.31 -1.48 38.81
N LEU A 9 22.79 -0.39 38.21
CA LEU A 9 24.19 0.03 38.32
C LEU A 9 24.46 0.97 39.52
N GLU A 10 23.45 1.29 40.34
CA GLU A 10 23.52 2.25 41.45
C GLU A 10 24.10 3.62 41.02
N VAL A 11 23.68 4.14 39.87
CA VAL A 11 24.12 5.45 39.33
C VAL A 11 22.94 6.37 39.03
N SER A 12 23.22 7.67 38.95
CA SER A 12 22.22 8.65 38.48
C SER A 12 21.97 8.49 36.98
N LYS A 13 20.74 8.77 36.52
CA LYS A 13 20.41 8.95 35.09
C LYS A 13 21.36 9.93 34.37
N LYS A 14 21.89 10.93 35.09
CA LYS A 14 22.83 11.92 34.54
C LYS A 14 24.29 11.44 34.51
N ALA A 15 24.57 10.21 34.92
CA ALA A 15 25.92 9.67 34.97
C ALA A 15 26.59 9.70 33.59
N SER A 16 27.84 10.14 33.59
CA SER A 16 28.74 10.07 32.45
C SER A 16 29.10 8.62 32.12
N LEU A 17 29.58 8.38 30.89
CA LEU A 17 30.06 7.07 30.49
C LEU A 17 31.19 6.56 31.40
N SER A 18 32.04 7.46 31.93
CA SER A 18 33.09 7.05 32.86
C SER A 18 32.53 6.58 34.20
N GLU A 19 31.48 7.21 34.71
CA GLU A 19 30.84 6.80 35.96
C GLU A 19 30.12 5.47 35.80
N ILE A 20 29.43 5.26 34.68
CA ILE A 20 28.79 3.99 34.32
C ILE A 20 29.82 2.85 34.25
N LYS A 21 30.97 3.07 33.60
CA LYS A 21 32.07 2.09 33.55
C LYS A 21 32.64 1.75 34.93
N LYS A 22 32.84 2.76 35.78
CA LYS A 22 33.33 2.57 37.15
C LYS A 22 32.31 1.79 38.00
N ALA A 23 31.04 2.12 37.88
CA ALA A 23 29.96 1.44 38.58
C ALA A 23 29.82 -0.02 38.14
N TYR A 24 29.87 -0.31 36.84
CA TYR A 24 29.87 -1.67 36.32
C TYR A 24 31.03 -2.50 36.91
N ALA A 25 32.26 -1.97 36.90
CA ALA A 25 33.41 -2.66 37.50
C ALA A 25 33.24 -2.92 39.01
N LYS A 26 32.59 -2.01 39.74
CA LYS A 26 32.22 -2.20 41.16
C LYS A 26 31.18 -3.32 41.30
N MET A 27 30.16 -3.36 40.45
CA MET A 27 29.11 -4.38 40.48
C MET A 27 29.63 -5.77 40.14
N LEU A 28 30.55 -5.90 39.18
CA LEU A 28 31.19 -7.19 38.87
C LEU A 28 31.92 -7.82 40.07
N ARG A 29 32.54 -6.99 40.92
CA ARG A 29 33.19 -7.47 42.16
C ARG A 29 32.18 -7.85 43.24
N LYS A 30 31.03 -7.18 43.27
CA LYS A 30 29.93 -7.43 44.22
C LYS A 30 29.14 -8.69 43.83
N TYR A 31 28.98 -8.94 42.54
CA TYR A 31 28.20 -10.03 41.96
C TYR A 31 29.05 -10.90 41.01
N PRO A 32 30.00 -11.70 41.53
CA PRO A 32 30.77 -12.64 40.72
C PRO A 32 29.87 -13.71 40.06
N PRO A 33 30.10 -14.09 38.79
CA PRO A 33 29.21 -14.94 38.02
C PRO A 33 29.05 -16.35 38.59
N GLU A 34 30.07 -16.86 39.30
CA GLU A 34 30.06 -18.21 39.89
C GLU A 34 29.03 -18.34 41.04
N LYS A 35 28.70 -17.22 41.70
CA LYS A 35 27.78 -17.21 42.87
C LYS A 35 26.50 -16.40 42.63
N TYR A 36 26.54 -15.40 41.74
CA TYR A 36 25.44 -14.45 41.51
C TYR A 36 25.12 -14.33 40.02
N SER A 37 24.90 -15.47 39.36
CA SER A 37 24.68 -15.53 37.90
C SER A 37 23.54 -14.63 37.42
N LYS A 38 22.44 -14.52 38.17
CA LYS A 38 21.27 -13.70 37.79
C LYS A 38 21.58 -12.20 37.88
N GLU A 39 22.17 -11.76 38.99
CA GLU A 39 22.55 -10.37 39.23
C GLU A 39 23.65 -9.94 38.26
N PHE A 40 24.64 -10.82 38.03
CA PHE A 40 25.67 -10.61 37.02
C PHE A 40 25.05 -10.35 35.64
N SER A 41 24.10 -11.20 35.22
CA SER A 41 23.40 -11.03 33.93
C SER A 41 22.68 -9.68 33.86
N LYS A 42 21.97 -9.28 34.91
CA LYS A 42 21.27 -7.99 34.97
C LYS A 42 22.24 -6.81 34.87
N VAL A 43 23.32 -6.84 35.65
CA VAL A 43 24.37 -5.81 35.64
C VAL A 43 25.02 -5.71 34.27
N ASN A 44 25.27 -6.86 33.62
CA ASN A 44 25.84 -6.89 32.28
C ASN A 44 24.90 -6.29 31.24
N SER A 45 23.63 -6.69 31.22
CA SER A 45 22.62 -6.12 30.31
C SER A 45 22.41 -4.62 30.53
N ALA A 46 22.41 -4.16 31.78
CA ALA A 46 22.32 -2.74 32.11
C ALA A 46 23.52 -1.96 31.55
N TYR A 47 24.73 -2.48 31.72
CA TYR A 47 25.93 -1.86 31.17
C TYR A 47 25.96 -1.86 29.64
N GLU A 48 25.55 -2.96 28.99
CA GLU A 48 25.49 -3.04 27.52
C GLU A 48 24.65 -1.92 26.92
N ILE A 49 23.45 -1.71 27.47
CA ILE A 49 22.53 -0.66 26.99
C ILE A 49 23.03 0.73 27.38
N LEU A 50 23.43 0.96 28.63
CA LEU A 50 23.78 2.29 29.13
C LEU A 50 25.16 2.78 28.66
N SER A 51 26.06 1.87 28.27
CA SER A 51 27.38 2.23 27.76
C SER A 51 27.36 2.65 26.28
N ASP A 52 26.39 2.16 25.51
CA ASP A 52 26.17 2.60 24.14
C ASP A 52 25.30 3.87 24.08
N LYS A 53 25.78 4.89 23.36
CA LYS A 53 25.11 6.20 23.30
C LYS A 53 23.73 6.14 22.63
N LYS A 54 23.53 5.22 21.67
CA LYS A 54 22.28 5.11 20.92
C LYS A 54 21.28 4.28 21.72
N GLN A 55 21.69 3.12 22.23
CA GLN A 55 20.84 2.26 23.05
C GLN A 55 20.40 2.96 24.34
N ARG A 56 21.30 3.70 25.00
CA ARG A 56 20.93 4.54 26.15
C ARG A 56 19.86 5.57 25.80
N TYR A 57 20.00 6.25 24.66
CA TYR A 57 19.01 7.23 24.23
C TYR A 57 17.64 6.58 23.98
N GLU A 58 17.61 5.42 23.32
CA GLU A 58 16.39 4.64 23.06
C GLU A 58 15.75 4.14 24.35
N TYR A 59 16.55 3.63 25.29
CA TYR A 59 16.12 3.25 26.62
C TYR A 59 15.50 4.43 27.39
N ASP A 60 16.19 5.56 27.38
CA ASP A 60 15.76 6.79 28.05
C ASP A 60 14.45 7.34 27.48
N GLN A 61 14.01 6.93 26.27
CA GLN A 61 12.72 7.37 25.72
C GLN A 61 11.53 6.87 26.55
N PHE A 62 11.61 5.69 27.18
CA PHE A 62 10.46 5.09 27.85
C PHE A 62 10.75 4.49 29.23
N ASN A 63 12.00 4.19 29.58
CA ASN A 63 12.29 3.36 30.76
C ASN A 63 13.31 3.98 31.72
N GLY A 64 13.94 5.10 31.35
CA GLY A 64 15.03 5.71 32.11
C GLY A 64 14.57 6.73 33.15
N TYR A 65 13.39 6.58 33.75
CA TYR A 65 12.79 7.61 34.62
C TYR A 65 12.74 7.15 36.09
N ASP A 66 12.59 8.12 37.00
CA ASP A 66 12.33 7.84 38.42
C ASP A 66 11.09 6.95 38.57
N SER A 67 11.04 6.12 39.63
CA SER A 67 9.95 5.17 39.83
C SER A 67 8.55 5.81 39.78
N ASN A 68 8.37 7.02 40.32
CA ASN A 68 7.07 7.70 40.28
C ASN A 68 6.70 8.14 38.86
N ALA A 69 7.64 8.74 38.13
CA ALA A 69 7.43 9.14 36.75
C ALA A 69 7.19 7.93 35.84
N GLN A 70 7.92 6.84 36.06
CA GLN A 70 7.76 5.59 35.32
C GLN A 70 6.37 4.98 35.52
N VAL A 71 5.86 4.96 36.75
CA VAL A 71 4.50 4.47 37.03
C VAL A 71 3.44 5.27 36.28
N ILE A 72 3.57 6.61 36.24
CA ILE A 72 2.63 7.48 35.52
C ILE A 72 2.67 7.20 34.02
N LEU A 73 3.87 7.02 33.45
CA LEU A 73 4.04 6.72 32.04
C LEU A 73 3.44 5.37 31.67
N ASP A 74 3.77 4.33 32.44
CA ASP A 74 3.30 2.97 32.19
C ASP A 74 1.78 2.87 32.32
N GLU A 75 1.18 3.55 33.31
CA GLU A 75 -0.27 3.65 33.44
C GLU A 75 -0.89 4.36 32.24
N GLY A 76 -0.32 5.47 31.80
CA GLY A 76 -0.81 6.23 30.64
C GLY A 76 -0.79 5.40 29.35
N LEU A 77 0.32 4.72 29.07
CA LEU A 77 0.46 3.86 27.88
C LEU A 77 -0.48 2.65 27.94
N ARG A 78 -0.67 2.06 29.13
CA ARG A 78 -1.63 0.96 29.32
C ARG A 78 -3.07 1.40 29.03
N LEU A 79 -3.50 2.54 29.58
CA LEU A 79 -4.83 3.10 29.35
C LEU A 79 -5.08 3.38 27.87
N ILE A 80 -4.09 3.94 27.16
CA ILE A 80 -4.16 4.14 25.70
C ILE A 80 -4.37 2.81 24.97
N LYS A 81 -3.62 1.77 25.35
CA LYS A 81 -3.75 0.43 24.75
C LYS A 81 -5.12 -0.19 25.00
N GLU A 82 -5.75 0.12 26.13
CA GLU A 82 -7.09 -0.34 26.50
C GLU A 82 -8.23 0.50 25.86
N GLY A 83 -7.89 1.58 25.15
CA GLY A 83 -8.85 2.48 24.50
C GLY A 83 -9.32 3.64 25.38
N GLU A 84 -8.83 3.75 26.62
CA GLU A 84 -9.11 4.85 27.56
C GLU A 84 -8.25 6.08 27.22
N LEU A 85 -8.51 6.67 26.05
CA LEU A 85 -7.65 7.71 25.46
C LEU A 85 -7.58 9.00 26.30
N LEU A 86 -8.67 9.41 26.96
CA LEU A 86 -8.71 10.66 27.72
C LEU A 86 -7.85 10.56 28.98
N GLU A 87 -8.03 9.50 29.76
CA GLU A 87 -7.29 9.20 30.97
C GLU A 87 -5.81 8.97 30.62
N GLY A 88 -5.53 8.16 29.60
CA GLY A 88 -4.19 7.92 29.10
C GLY A 88 -3.48 9.21 28.69
N LYS A 89 -4.14 10.08 27.92
CA LYS A 89 -3.65 11.41 27.54
C LYS A 89 -3.32 12.27 28.76
N ASN A 90 -4.18 12.29 29.77
CA ASN A 90 -3.97 13.07 30.99
C ASN A 90 -2.75 12.56 31.79
N ARG A 91 -2.52 11.24 31.81
CA ARG A 91 -1.32 10.63 32.40
C ARG A 91 -0.07 11.04 31.63
N LEU A 92 -0.07 10.98 30.30
CA LEU A 92 1.06 11.43 29.48
C LEU A 92 1.38 12.91 29.70
N ILE A 93 0.36 13.78 29.78
CA ILE A 93 0.55 15.21 30.08
C ILE A 93 1.16 15.40 31.47
N SER A 94 0.70 14.64 32.46
CA SER A 94 1.23 14.68 33.83
C SER A 94 2.69 14.25 33.87
N PHE A 95 3.03 13.20 33.12
CA PHE A 95 4.41 12.75 32.95
C PHE A 95 5.31 13.83 32.32
N LEU A 96 4.86 14.45 31.21
CA LEU A 96 5.62 15.51 30.53
C LEU A 96 5.81 16.78 31.39
N LYS A 97 4.92 17.03 32.36
CA LYS A 97 5.12 18.10 33.35
C LYS A 97 6.25 17.82 34.34
N LEU A 98 6.49 16.54 34.65
CA LEU A 98 7.54 16.10 35.57
C LEU A 98 8.90 16.01 34.86
N GLU A 99 8.94 15.33 33.71
CA GLU A 99 10.18 14.98 33.02
C GLU A 99 10.56 15.97 31.90
N GLY A 100 9.63 16.86 31.52
CA GLY A 100 9.79 17.78 30.40
C GLY A 100 9.45 17.15 29.04
N ASP A 101 9.89 17.82 27.97
CA ASP A 101 9.61 17.43 26.58
C ASP A 101 10.38 16.16 26.18
N VAL A 102 9.81 14.99 26.47
CA VAL A 102 10.30 13.68 26.02
C VAL A 102 9.76 13.39 24.61
N PRO A 103 10.62 13.22 23.58
CA PRO A 103 10.16 13.09 22.19
C PRO A 103 9.21 11.91 21.93
N SER A 104 9.49 10.74 22.50
CA SER A 104 8.63 9.56 22.35
C SER A 104 7.23 9.74 22.95
N VAL A 105 7.15 10.34 24.14
CA VAL A 105 5.87 10.57 24.82
C VAL A 105 5.10 11.71 24.17
N LEU A 106 5.79 12.76 23.72
CA LEU A 106 5.20 13.79 22.86
C LEU A 106 4.65 13.20 21.57
N HIS A 107 5.35 12.24 20.95
CA HIS A 107 4.90 11.58 19.74
C HIS A 107 3.59 10.80 19.97
N GLU A 108 3.49 10.03 21.06
CA GLU A 108 2.23 9.36 21.43
C GLU A 108 1.11 10.36 21.73
N LEU A 109 1.42 11.45 22.43
CA LEU A 109 0.45 12.52 22.68
C LEU A 109 -0.05 13.17 21.38
N GLY A 110 0.83 13.37 20.40
CA GLY A 110 0.49 13.89 19.07
C GLY A 110 -0.50 12.99 18.34
N LYS A 111 -0.29 11.67 18.40
CA LYS A 111 -1.20 10.66 17.83
C LYS A 111 -2.60 10.75 18.45
N ILE A 112 -2.69 10.86 19.77
CA ILE A 112 -4.00 10.99 20.45
C ILE A 112 -4.72 12.26 19.99
N TYR A 113 -4.02 13.40 19.86
CA TYR A 113 -4.65 14.61 19.33
C TYR A 113 -5.12 14.46 17.88
N ALA A 114 -4.47 13.61 17.08
CA ALA A 114 -4.90 13.32 15.72
C ALA A 114 -6.15 12.43 15.68
N GLU A 115 -6.28 11.46 16.59
CA GLU A 115 -7.52 10.69 16.80
C GLU A 115 -8.68 11.61 17.22
N GLU A 116 -8.39 12.69 17.95
CA GLU A 116 -9.35 13.75 18.29
C GLU A 116 -9.58 14.76 17.14
N GLU A 117 -9.08 14.48 15.93
CA GLU A 117 -9.09 15.33 14.75
C GLU A 117 -8.47 16.73 14.96
N ASN A 118 -7.69 16.92 16.02
CA ASN A 118 -6.98 18.15 16.34
C ASN A 118 -5.60 18.18 15.70
N TYR A 119 -5.57 18.19 14.37
CA TYR A 119 -4.33 18.12 13.58
C TYR A 119 -3.40 19.31 13.81
N THR A 120 -3.92 20.50 14.08
CA THR A 120 -3.11 21.68 14.41
C THR A 120 -2.30 21.45 15.69
N LYS A 121 -2.91 20.87 16.72
CA LYS A 121 -2.21 20.57 17.96
C LYS A 121 -1.25 19.40 17.81
N ALA A 122 -1.67 18.35 17.10
CA ALA A 122 -0.81 17.20 16.77
C ALA A 122 0.45 17.65 16.02
N TYR A 123 0.30 18.48 14.99
CA TYR A 123 1.41 19.08 14.24
C TYR A 123 2.37 19.88 15.13
N ASN A 124 1.85 20.78 15.97
CA ASN A 124 2.68 21.59 16.86
C ASN A 124 3.46 20.75 17.88
N ILE A 125 2.85 19.67 18.39
CA ILE A 125 3.54 18.71 19.26
C ILE A 125 4.61 17.97 18.47
N GLN A 126 4.31 17.51 17.26
CA GLN A 126 5.26 16.82 16.42
C GLN A 126 6.45 17.71 16.03
N LYS A 127 6.27 19.02 15.87
CA LYS A 127 7.41 19.94 15.70
C LYS A 127 8.36 19.89 16.89
N LYS A 128 7.83 19.89 18.12
CA LYS A 128 8.67 19.70 19.32
C LYS A 128 9.39 18.36 19.32
N VAL A 129 8.72 17.29 18.86
CA VAL A 129 9.37 15.98 18.69
C VAL A 129 10.59 16.10 17.78
N PHE A 130 10.50 16.82 16.67
CA PHE A 130 11.62 17.02 15.75
C PHE A 130 12.74 17.88 16.35
N GLU A 131 12.39 18.92 17.11
CA GLU A 131 13.36 19.80 17.76
C GLU A 131 14.14 19.08 18.87
N LYS A 132 13.49 18.17 19.59
CA LYS A 132 14.04 17.47 20.76
C LYS A 132 14.67 16.11 20.42
N SER A 133 14.26 15.49 19.32
CA SER A 133 14.78 14.17 18.92
C SER A 133 16.23 14.26 18.46
N LYS A 134 17.11 13.50 19.14
CA LYS A 134 18.48 13.30 18.66
C LYS A 134 18.54 12.40 17.43
N TYR A 135 17.66 11.40 17.39
CA TYR A 135 17.51 10.48 16.27
C TYR A 135 16.05 10.45 15.86
N LEU A 136 15.75 10.98 14.68
CA LEU A 136 14.43 10.87 14.08
C LEU A 136 14.14 9.43 13.69
N THR A 137 12.93 8.95 13.98
CA THR A 137 12.41 7.66 13.54
C THR A 137 11.54 7.83 12.30
N TYR A 138 11.33 6.74 11.56
CA TYR A 138 10.49 6.76 10.36
C TYR A 138 9.04 7.12 10.71
N SER A 139 8.49 6.52 11.79
CA SER A 139 7.15 6.86 12.33
C SER A 139 7.00 8.35 12.61
N GLN A 140 8.03 9.01 13.16
CA GLN A 140 7.97 10.44 13.42
C GLN A 140 7.86 11.28 12.14
N ILE A 141 8.52 10.86 11.05
CA ILE A 141 8.32 11.47 9.74
C ILE A 141 6.91 11.20 9.24
N GLU A 142 6.46 9.95 9.20
CA GLU A 142 5.15 9.58 8.67
C GLU A 142 4.00 10.36 9.31
N TRP A 143 3.98 10.43 10.64
CA TRP A 143 2.97 11.20 11.37
C TRP A 143 3.06 12.69 11.10
N MET A 144 4.26 13.25 10.96
CA MET A 144 4.43 14.65 10.54
C MET A 144 3.81 14.89 9.15
N LEU A 145 4.08 14.00 8.20
CA LEU A 145 3.52 14.07 6.85
C LEU A 145 1.99 13.94 6.87
N PHE A 146 1.46 13.01 7.67
CA PHE A 146 0.02 12.83 7.85
C PHE A 146 -0.65 14.09 8.41
N TYR A 147 -0.06 14.73 9.43
CA TYR A 147 -0.62 15.96 10.00
C TYR A 147 -0.63 17.10 8.98
N LEU A 148 0.46 17.28 8.23
CA LEU A 148 0.56 18.29 7.19
C LEU A 148 -0.43 18.06 6.06
N TYR A 149 -0.63 16.81 5.65
CA TYR A 149 -1.66 16.43 4.68
C TYR A 149 -3.06 16.81 5.17
N LYS A 150 -3.40 16.48 6.43
CA LYS A 150 -4.71 16.82 7.03
C LYS A 150 -4.93 18.33 7.16
N LEU A 151 -3.86 19.10 7.30
CA LEU A 151 -3.89 20.56 7.35
C LEU A 151 -3.88 21.21 5.96
N ASN A 152 -3.71 20.44 4.88
CA ASN A 152 -3.47 20.93 3.51
C ASN A 152 -2.26 21.89 3.43
N ASP A 153 -1.21 21.64 4.22
CA ASP A 153 0.02 22.44 4.24
C ASP A 153 1.08 21.81 3.34
N GLU A 154 0.92 22.02 2.03
CA GLU A 154 1.74 21.39 0.98
C GLU A 154 3.21 21.84 1.02
N GLU A 155 3.46 23.11 1.33
CA GLU A 155 4.82 23.66 1.38
C GLU A 155 5.65 22.95 2.46
N ASN A 156 5.11 22.84 3.67
CA ASN A 156 5.79 22.12 4.74
C ASN A 156 5.81 20.61 4.47
N LEU A 157 4.76 20.03 3.88
CA LEU A 157 4.73 18.61 3.50
C LEU A 157 5.92 18.25 2.61
N LYS A 158 6.17 19.04 1.57
CA LYS A 158 7.30 18.88 0.64
C LYS A 158 8.65 19.03 1.34
N SER A 159 8.77 19.99 2.25
CA SER A 159 9.97 20.20 3.07
C SER A 159 10.28 19.00 3.97
N TYR A 160 9.29 18.46 4.66
CA TYR A 160 9.46 17.29 5.54
C TYR A 160 9.65 15.99 4.78
N LEU A 161 9.06 15.84 3.59
CA LEU A 161 9.36 14.72 2.68
C LEU A 161 10.85 14.69 2.30
N LYS A 162 11.41 15.83 1.88
CA LYS A 162 12.85 15.94 1.56
C LYS A 162 13.74 15.57 2.75
N LYS A 163 13.38 16.01 3.97
CA LYS A 163 14.09 15.61 5.20
C LYS A 163 14.03 14.10 5.44
N GLY A 164 12.85 13.50 5.24
CA GLY A 164 12.66 12.05 5.34
C GLY A 164 13.50 11.29 4.33
N ILE A 165 13.47 11.70 3.06
CA ILE A 165 14.26 11.12 1.97
C ILE A 165 15.75 11.15 2.30
N LEU A 166 16.28 12.31 2.71
CA LEU A 166 17.68 12.46 3.07
C LEU A 166 18.07 11.55 4.25
N LYS A 167 17.16 11.34 5.20
CA LYS A 167 17.43 10.57 6.41
C LYS A 167 17.32 9.05 6.21
N PHE A 168 16.30 8.60 5.49
CA PHE A 168 15.91 7.18 5.42
C PHE A 168 16.18 6.55 4.07
N ASN A 169 16.26 7.37 3.00
CA ASN A 169 16.39 6.91 1.62
C ASN A 169 15.40 5.78 1.31
N ASP A 170 14.11 6.03 1.56
CA ASP A 170 13.03 5.06 1.39
C ASP A 170 12.23 5.33 0.11
N VAL A 171 11.87 4.28 -0.62
CA VAL A 171 11.16 4.39 -1.90
C VAL A 171 9.77 5.02 -1.77
N ASN A 172 9.06 4.77 -0.66
CA ASN A 172 7.71 5.32 -0.46
C ASN A 172 7.77 6.84 -0.27
N LEU A 173 8.82 7.35 0.38
CA LEU A 173 9.01 8.80 0.50
C LEU A 173 9.30 9.46 -0.85
N TYR A 174 10.00 8.77 -1.75
CA TYR A 174 10.14 9.22 -3.12
C TYR A 174 8.79 9.22 -3.86
N PHE A 175 7.98 8.16 -3.77
CA PHE A 175 6.66 8.15 -4.41
C PHE A 175 5.76 9.29 -3.87
N ASN A 176 5.74 9.52 -2.56
CA ASN A 176 4.96 10.61 -1.97
C ASN A 176 5.37 12.00 -2.50
N ILE A 177 6.67 12.26 -2.70
CA ILE A 177 7.10 13.56 -3.24
C ILE A 177 6.86 13.68 -4.75
N LEU A 178 6.90 12.55 -5.48
CA LEU A 178 6.59 12.52 -6.90
C LEU A 178 5.14 12.93 -7.16
N ASP A 179 4.19 12.47 -6.36
CA ASP A 179 2.78 12.89 -6.46
C ASP A 179 2.63 14.41 -6.37
N LEU A 180 3.30 15.07 -5.42
CA LEU A 180 3.29 16.53 -5.29
C LEU A 180 3.86 17.23 -6.53
N TYR A 181 4.99 16.76 -7.04
CA TYR A 181 5.58 17.36 -8.25
C TYR A 181 4.72 17.14 -9.49
N ILE A 182 3.94 16.06 -9.57
CA ILE A 182 2.99 15.85 -10.66
C ILE A 182 1.79 16.78 -10.54
N GLU A 183 1.28 17.02 -9.34
CA GLU A 183 0.22 18.02 -9.10
C GLU A 183 0.68 19.42 -9.51
N ASP A 184 1.93 19.76 -9.22
CA ASP A 184 2.63 20.97 -9.69
C ASP A 184 2.91 20.99 -11.20
N ARG A 185 2.66 19.89 -11.93
CA ARG A 185 3.06 19.67 -13.34
C ARG A 185 4.56 19.81 -13.60
N ASN A 186 5.39 19.62 -12.58
CA ASN A 186 6.83 19.66 -12.65
C ASN A 186 7.41 18.30 -13.06
N TYR A 187 7.18 17.91 -14.32
CA TYR A 187 7.59 16.61 -14.85
C TYR A 187 9.11 16.44 -14.96
N GLU A 188 9.87 17.53 -15.08
CA GLU A 188 11.34 17.45 -15.09
C GLU A 188 11.87 16.98 -13.74
N GLN A 189 11.34 17.51 -12.64
CA GLN A 189 11.74 17.05 -11.31
C GLN A 189 11.28 15.60 -11.04
N VAL A 190 10.09 15.23 -11.55
CA VAL A 190 9.61 13.84 -11.48
C VAL A 190 10.59 12.91 -12.18
N ARG A 191 11.01 13.26 -13.41
CA ARG A 191 12.01 12.51 -14.17
C ARG A 191 13.33 12.40 -13.40
N GLU A 192 13.87 13.52 -12.91
CA GLU A 192 15.11 13.53 -12.13
C GLU A 192 15.05 12.54 -10.94
N ILE A 193 14.02 12.64 -10.11
CA ILE A 193 13.86 11.76 -8.92
C ILE A 193 13.72 10.29 -9.33
N LEU A 194 12.94 10.00 -10.38
CA LEU A 194 12.75 8.63 -10.87
C LEU A 194 14.08 8.01 -11.33
N PHE A 195 14.84 8.72 -12.17
CA PHE A 195 16.05 8.18 -12.80
C PHE A 195 17.27 8.22 -11.88
N GLU A 196 17.42 9.24 -11.04
CA GLU A 196 18.59 9.40 -10.18
C GLU A 196 18.43 8.70 -8.83
N ASN A 197 17.19 8.46 -8.37
CA ASN A 197 16.96 7.90 -7.04
C ASN A 197 16.13 6.61 -7.04
N VAL A 198 14.91 6.62 -7.59
CA VAL A 198 13.98 5.48 -7.49
C VAL A 198 14.48 4.27 -8.27
N ILE A 199 14.86 4.46 -9.53
CA ILE A 199 15.39 3.41 -10.40
C ILE A 199 16.64 2.74 -9.79
N PRO A 200 17.69 3.49 -9.39
CA PRO A 200 18.87 2.90 -8.76
C PRO A 200 18.55 2.17 -7.44
N PHE A 201 17.59 2.66 -6.67
CA PHE A 201 17.14 2.02 -5.44
C PHE A 201 16.49 0.66 -5.73
N LEU A 202 15.51 0.63 -6.64
CA LEU A 202 14.75 -0.58 -6.97
C LEU A 202 15.61 -1.61 -7.70
N ASN A 203 16.52 -1.20 -8.59
CA ASN A 203 17.45 -2.12 -9.24
C ASN A 203 18.36 -2.87 -8.24
N LYS A 204 18.62 -2.29 -7.05
CA LYS A 204 19.45 -2.93 -6.01
C LYS A 204 18.66 -3.82 -5.05
N ARG A 205 17.40 -3.48 -4.77
CA ARG A 205 16.63 -4.12 -3.69
C ARG A 205 15.49 -4.98 -4.22
N GLY A 206 14.88 -4.59 -5.33
CA GLY A 206 13.76 -5.28 -5.98
C GLY A 206 12.50 -5.36 -5.12
N SER A 207 11.36 -5.00 -5.67
CA SER A 207 10.06 -5.41 -5.11
C SER A 207 8.99 -5.32 -6.18
N VAL A 208 8.06 -6.29 -6.18
CA VAL A 208 6.91 -6.27 -7.11
C VAL A 208 6.17 -4.94 -6.98
N TYR A 209 5.85 -4.53 -5.74
CA TYR A 209 5.19 -3.25 -5.46
C TYR A 209 5.97 -2.06 -6.00
N GLY A 210 7.28 -1.97 -5.72
CA GLY A 210 8.10 -0.86 -6.16
C GLY A 210 8.22 -0.76 -7.68
N PHE A 211 8.37 -1.90 -8.37
CA PHE A 211 8.41 -1.93 -9.83
C PHE A 211 7.07 -1.56 -10.47
N CYS A 212 5.97 -2.04 -9.89
CA CYS A 212 4.61 -1.65 -10.31
C CYS A 212 4.39 -0.14 -10.14
N GLU A 213 4.69 0.43 -8.98
CA GLU A 213 4.57 1.87 -8.74
C GLU A 213 5.46 2.69 -9.68
N LEU A 214 6.75 2.33 -9.79
CA LEU A 214 7.67 2.96 -10.73
C LEU A 214 7.13 2.96 -12.18
N SER A 215 6.59 1.82 -12.62
CA SER A 215 5.98 1.70 -13.94
C SER A 215 4.85 2.72 -14.14
N LYS A 216 3.93 2.85 -13.18
CA LYS A 216 2.82 3.83 -13.24
C LYS A 216 3.33 5.26 -13.44
N TYR A 217 4.35 5.65 -12.69
CA TYR A 217 4.95 6.98 -12.80
C TYR A 217 5.60 7.20 -14.17
N LEU A 218 6.36 6.23 -14.68
CA LEU A 218 7.00 6.30 -15.99
C LEU A 218 5.99 6.43 -17.13
N PHE A 219 4.92 5.64 -17.11
CA PHE A 219 3.82 5.78 -18.06
C PHE A 219 3.16 7.17 -17.98
N ARG A 220 2.97 7.70 -16.76
CA ARG A 220 2.36 9.02 -16.55
C ARG A 220 3.21 10.18 -17.10
N ILE A 221 4.53 10.04 -17.11
CA ILE A 221 5.46 11.01 -17.71
C ILE A 221 5.87 10.68 -19.15
N LYS A 222 5.17 9.73 -19.80
CA LYS A 222 5.40 9.30 -21.19
C LYS A 222 6.76 8.62 -21.45
N GLU A 223 7.40 8.10 -20.41
CA GLU A 223 8.58 7.22 -20.52
C GLU A 223 8.12 5.77 -20.74
N ILE A 224 7.38 5.54 -21.84
CA ILE A 224 6.60 4.32 -22.10
C ILE A 224 7.48 3.06 -22.13
N GLU A 225 8.63 3.12 -22.79
CA GLU A 225 9.56 1.98 -22.89
C GLU A 225 10.08 1.56 -21.52
N GLN A 226 10.50 2.52 -20.71
CA GLN A 226 10.99 2.26 -19.36
C GLN A 226 9.85 1.76 -18.44
N GLY A 227 8.65 2.33 -18.58
CA GLY A 227 7.46 1.88 -17.86
C GLY A 227 7.13 0.42 -18.15
N SER A 228 7.13 0.02 -19.42
CA SER A 228 6.95 -1.36 -19.85
C SER A 228 8.02 -2.28 -19.26
N LYS A 229 9.30 -1.88 -19.36
CA LYS A 229 10.43 -2.65 -18.84
C LYS A 229 10.26 -2.97 -17.36
N TYR A 230 9.88 -1.99 -16.54
CA TYR A 230 9.71 -2.21 -15.09
C TYR A 230 8.46 -3.02 -14.75
N LEU A 231 7.39 -2.92 -15.54
CA LEU A 231 6.23 -3.80 -15.36
C LEU A 231 6.57 -5.26 -15.70
N THR A 232 7.30 -5.50 -16.78
CA THR A 232 7.86 -6.82 -17.11
C THR A 232 8.78 -7.34 -15.99
N GLN A 233 9.63 -6.48 -15.42
CA GLN A 233 10.44 -6.87 -14.26
C GLN A 233 9.58 -7.24 -13.05
N ALA A 234 8.47 -6.54 -12.79
CA ALA A 234 7.53 -6.91 -11.72
C ALA A 234 6.89 -8.28 -11.97
N ILE A 235 6.49 -8.57 -13.22
CA ILE A 235 5.92 -9.86 -13.65
C ILE A 235 6.93 -11.00 -13.41
N ASN A 236 8.20 -10.79 -13.75
CA ASN A 236 9.23 -11.82 -13.64
C ASN A 236 9.97 -11.83 -12.30
N PHE A 237 9.60 -10.97 -11.36
CA PHE A 237 10.27 -10.90 -10.07
C PHE A 237 9.96 -12.14 -9.24
N GLU A 238 10.98 -12.94 -8.92
CA GLU A 238 10.83 -14.12 -8.09
C GLU A 238 10.39 -13.74 -6.67
N ILE A 239 9.24 -14.29 -6.26
CA ILE A 239 8.73 -14.18 -4.89
C ILE A 239 8.37 -15.57 -4.37
N ASN A 240 8.46 -15.75 -3.06
CA ASN A 240 8.03 -16.96 -2.38
C ASN A 240 7.25 -16.54 -1.12
N PRO A 241 5.99 -16.94 -0.88
CA PRO A 241 5.11 -17.85 -1.64
C PRO A 241 3.86 -17.20 -2.29
N ASP A 242 3.63 -15.88 -2.18
CA ASP A 242 2.32 -15.28 -2.51
C ASP A 242 2.18 -14.82 -3.99
N ASN A 243 2.10 -15.80 -4.90
CA ASN A 243 1.88 -15.54 -6.33
C ASN A 243 0.58 -14.79 -6.62
N ASN A 244 -0.50 -15.04 -5.85
CA ASN A 244 -1.80 -14.42 -6.09
C ASN A 244 -1.79 -12.91 -5.75
N GLU A 245 -1.19 -12.51 -4.63
CA GLU A 245 -1.05 -11.09 -4.27
C GLU A 245 -0.27 -10.32 -5.35
N LYS A 246 0.80 -10.93 -5.87
CA LYS A 246 1.58 -10.37 -6.98
C LYS A 246 0.74 -10.21 -8.25
N LEU A 247 -0.02 -11.22 -8.64
CA LEU A 247 -0.88 -11.15 -9.83
C LEU A 247 -1.91 -10.03 -9.68
N GLU A 248 -2.56 -9.91 -8.53
CA GLU A 248 -3.53 -8.84 -8.26
C GLU A 248 -2.89 -7.44 -8.37
N LEU A 249 -1.68 -7.27 -7.84
CA LEU A 249 -0.93 -6.01 -7.93
C LEU A 249 -0.57 -5.66 -9.39
N ILE A 250 -0.12 -6.63 -10.19
CA ILE A 250 0.20 -6.44 -11.61
C ILE A 250 -1.06 -6.09 -12.40
N LYS A 251 -2.17 -6.80 -12.18
CA LYS A 251 -3.46 -6.50 -12.81
C LYS A 251 -3.91 -5.08 -12.49
N GLY A 252 -3.87 -4.70 -11.21
CA GLY A 252 -4.19 -3.34 -10.76
C GLY A 252 -3.33 -2.29 -11.46
N THR A 253 -2.04 -2.57 -11.63
CA THR A 253 -1.11 -1.70 -12.35
C THR A 253 -1.48 -1.54 -13.81
N ILE A 254 -1.72 -2.63 -14.53
CA ILE A 254 -2.15 -2.62 -15.94
C ILE A 254 -3.42 -1.78 -16.12
N ILE A 255 -4.41 -1.96 -15.23
CA ILE A 255 -5.66 -1.18 -15.26
C ILE A 255 -5.40 0.31 -15.05
N GLU A 256 -4.49 0.66 -14.14
CA GLU A 256 -4.16 2.06 -13.86
C GLU A 256 -3.50 2.74 -15.05
N ILE A 257 -2.55 2.09 -15.72
CA ILE A 257 -1.79 2.62 -16.86
C ILE A 257 -2.53 2.51 -18.20
N LEU A 258 -3.69 1.85 -18.23
CA LEU A 258 -4.45 1.61 -19.46
C LEU A 258 -4.86 2.91 -20.15
N ASP A 259 -4.16 3.20 -21.24
CA ASP A 259 -4.36 4.35 -22.13
C ASP A 259 -4.08 3.91 -23.58
N PHE A 260 -4.67 4.60 -24.56
CA PHE A 260 -4.40 4.40 -25.98
C PHE A 260 -2.91 4.60 -26.30
N GLU A 261 -2.27 5.63 -25.75
CA GLU A 261 -0.84 5.90 -25.99
C GLU A 261 0.05 4.74 -25.47
N ASN A 262 -0.43 4.00 -24.47
CA ASN A 262 0.30 2.93 -23.81
C ASN A 262 -0.03 1.53 -24.36
N ALA A 263 -1.00 1.42 -25.29
CA ALA A 263 -1.58 0.14 -25.70
C ALA A 263 -0.53 -0.88 -26.16
N ASN A 264 0.42 -0.48 -27.01
CA ASN A 264 1.47 -1.38 -27.50
C ASN A 264 2.39 -1.90 -26.39
N ALA A 265 2.76 -1.04 -25.42
CA ALA A 265 3.58 -1.45 -24.28
C ALA A 265 2.80 -2.38 -23.34
N ILE A 266 1.51 -2.13 -23.14
CA ILE A 266 0.64 -2.97 -22.31
C ILE A 266 0.44 -4.35 -22.95
N ILE A 267 0.32 -4.44 -24.28
CA ILE A 267 0.25 -5.71 -25.01
C ILE A 267 1.47 -6.58 -24.69
N ILE A 268 2.67 -6.02 -24.77
CA ILE A 268 3.93 -6.72 -24.45
C ILE A 268 3.91 -7.21 -22.99
N CYS A 269 3.48 -6.36 -22.05
CA CYS A 269 3.39 -6.76 -20.65
C CYS A 269 2.34 -7.86 -20.40
N LEU A 270 1.24 -7.86 -21.15
CA LEU A 270 0.20 -8.88 -21.06
C LEU A 270 0.65 -10.22 -21.65
N GLU A 271 1.43 -10.21 -22.74
CA GLU A 271 2.05 -11.43 -23.27
C GLU A 271 2.96 -12.07 -22.23
N GLU A 272 3.81 -11.26 -21.59
CA GLU A 272 4.68 -11.74 -20.51
C GLU A 272 3.86 -12.28 -19.33
N LEU A 273 2.81 -11.56 -18.90
CA LEU A 273 1.94 -12.00 -17.81
C LEU A 273 1.25 -13.32 -18.12
N ILE A 274 0.77 -13.52 -19.35
CA ILE A 274 0.16 -14.77 -19.80
C ILE A 274 1.18 -15.91 -19.75
N SER A 275 2.42 -15.66 -20.18
CA SER A 275 3.51 -16.65 -20.07
C SER A 275 3.77 -17.00 -18.61
N TYR A 276 3.96 -15.99 -17.76
CA TYR A 276 4.20 -16.16 -16.34
C TYR A 276 3.10 -16.99 -15.65
N ILE A 277 1.82 -16.67 -15.90
CA ILE A 277 0.68 -17.41 -15.30
C ILE A 277 0.70 -18.89 -15.72
N ARG A 278 1.09 -19.20 -16.96
CA ARG A 278 1.24 -20.58 -17.43
C ARG A 278 2.36 -21.30 -16.72
N ASP A 279 3.47 -20.63 -16.47
CA ASP A 279 4.64 -21.21 -15.80
C ASP A 279 4.34 -21.54 -14.34
N ILE A 280 3.59 -20.69 -13.64
CA ILE A 280 3.23 -20.91 -12.23
C ILE A 280 1.97 -21.76 -12.03
N LYS A 281 1.45 -22.43 -13.07
CA LYS A 281 0.20 -23.22 -12.97
C LYS A 281 0.20 -24.20 -11.79
N SER A 282 1.33 -24.85 -11.52
CA SER A 282 1.47 -25.81 -10.42
C SER A 282 1.59 -25.17 -9.03
N GLU A 283 1.76 -23.85 -8.94
CA GLU A 283 2.01 -23.10 -7.72
C GLU A 283 0.76 -22.39 -7.16
N ILE A 284 -0.33 -22.36 -7.92
CA ILE A 284 -1.61 -21.74 -7.54
C ILE A 284 -2.76 -22.73 -7.69
N SER A 285 -3.94 -22.41 -7.15
CA SER A 285 -5.11 -23.28 -7.29
C SER A 285 -5.61 -23.31 -8.75
N GLU A 286 -6.27 -24.39 -9.17
CA GLU A 286 -6.86 -24.46 -10.53
C GLU A 286 -7.92 -23.36 -10.77
N GLU A 287 -8.63 -22.92 -9.72
CA GLU A 287 -9.56 -21.80 -9.78
C GLU A 287 -8.81 -20.49 -10.04
N ASP A 288 -7.80 -20.18 -9.21
CA ASP A 288 -6.97 -18.98 -9.38
C ASP A 288 -6.26 -18.97 -10.74
N TYR A 289 -5.74 -20.11 -11.19
CA TYR A 289 -5.09 -20.23 -12.50
C TYR A 289 -6.04 -19.83 -13.63
N LYS A 290 -7.26 -20.38 -13.64
CA LYS A 290 -8.28 -20.07 -14.66
C LYS A 290 -8.67 -18.60 -14.61
N ASP A 291 -8.89 -18.04 -13.41
CA ASP A 291 -9.29 -16.66 -13.22
C ASP A 291 -8.20 -15.68 -13.69
N ASN A 292 -6.95 -15.93 -13.29
CA ASN A 292 -5.80 -15.11 -13.66
C ASN A 292 -5.55 -15.17 -15.17
N LEU A 293 -5.51 -16.36 -15.75
CA LEU A 293 -5.24 -16.55 -17.19
C LEU A 293 -6.39 -16.00 -18.04
N GLY A 294 -7.63 -16.22 -17.63
CA GLY A 294 -8.81 -15.68 -18.30
C GLY A 294 -8.79 -14.15 -18.31
N TRP A 295 -8.52 -13.52 -17.16
CA TRP A 295 -8.37 -12.07 -17.07
C TRP A 295 -7.28 -11.54 -18.01
N ALA A 296 -6.08 -12.14 -17.99
CA ALA A 296 -4.95 -11.67 -18.79
C ALA A 296 -5.21 -11.83 -20.30
N THR A 297 -5.79 -12.95 -20.71
CA THR A 297 -6.10 -13.25 -22.13
C THR A 297 -7.18 -12.33 -22.67
N ILE A 298 -8.27 -12.12 -21.93
CA ILE A 298 -9.35 -11.20 -22.32
C ILE A 298 -8.80 -9.76 -22.41
N THR A 299 -8.00 -9.34 -21.43
CA THR A 299 -7.39 -8.01 -21.41
C THR A 299 -6.47 -7.84 -22.62
N PHE A 300 -5.62 -8.81 -22.93
CA PHE A 300 -4.74 -8.78 -24.09
C PHE A 300 -5.50 -8.55 -25.39
N SER A 301 -6.55 -9.34 -25.64
CA SER A 301 -7.36 -9.22 -26.87
C SER A 301 -8.03 -7.85 -26.98
N LEU A 302 -8.56 -7.31 -25.87
CA LEU A 302 -9.17 -5.99 -25.84
C LEU A 302 -8.16 -4.87 -26.12
N VAL A 303 -6.97 -4.92 -25.51
CA VAL A 303 -5.92 -3.91 -25.72
C VAL A 303 -5.33 -3.99 -27.12
N LYS A 304 -5.17 -5.19 -27.69
CA LYS A 304 -4.73 -5.38 -29.08
C LYS A 304 -5.64 -4.68 -30.06
N GLU A 305 -6.95 -4.75 -29.84
CA GLU A 305 -7.93 -4.06 -30.68
C GLU A 305 -7.93 -2.55 -30.44
N MET A 306 -7.72 -2.10 -29.19
CA MET A 306 -7.49 -0.67 -28.93
C MET A 306 -6.32 -0.11 -29.74
N ALA A 307 -5.23 -0.86 -29.90
CA ALA A 307 -4.08 -0.41 -30.67
C ALA A 307 -4.38 -0.26 -32.18
N ILE A 308 -5.44 -0.90 -32.66
CA ILE A 308 -5.84 -0.92 -34.08
C ILE A 308 -6.94 0.11 -34.39
N VAL A 309 -7.90 0.33 -33.46
CA VAL A 309 -9.08 1.19 -33.68
C VAL A 309 -8.76 2.67 -33.37
N ASP A 310 -9.22 3.58 -34.24
CA ASP A 310 -8.95 5.03 -34.23
C ASP A 310 -9.15 5.72 -32.85
N ARG A 311 -8.29 6.73 -32.58
CA ARG A 311 -8.09 7.48 -31.32
C ARG A 311 -9.37 8.04 -30.69
N ASN A 312 -10.40 8.30 -31.49
CA ASN A 312 -11.58 9.07 -31.07
C ASN A 312 -12.63 8.28 -30.28
N ASN A 313 -12.57 6.95 -30.28
CA ASN A 313 -13.56 6.09 -29.62
C ASN A 313 -13.05 5.43 -28.31
N PHE A 314 -11.86 5.80 -27.85
CA PHE A 314 -11.37 5.31 -26.56
C PHE A 314 -12.18 5.94 -25.43
N HIS A 315 -12.91 5.12 -24.68
CA HIS A 315 -13.72 5.59 -23.57
C HIS A 315 -13.47 4.77 -22.32
N LYS A 316 -13.33 5.51 -21.22
CA LYS A 316 -13.54 5.23 -19.78
C LYS A 316 -14.33 3.97 -19.40
N THR A 317 -15.12 3.43 -20.30
CA THR A 317 -15.97 2.22 -20.24
C THR A 317 -15.15 0.93 -20.30
N LEU A 318 -14.07 0.85 -21.08
CA LEU A 318 -13.20 -0.35 -21.11
C LEU A 318 -12.42 -0.53 -19.79
N LYS A 319 -11.83 0.56 -19.27
CA LYS A 319 -11.20 0.55 -17.94
C LYS A 319 -12.18 0.16 -16.84
N LYS A 320 -13.47 0.55 -16.95
CA LYS A 320 -14.52 0.14 -16.02
C LYS A 320 -14.92 -1.33 -16.18
N PHE A 321 -14.95 -1.86 -17.40
CA PHE A 321 -15.20 -3.27 -17.67
C PHE A 321 -14.08 -4.14 -17.07
N LEU A 322 -12.82 -3.75 -17.29
CA LEU A 322 -11.64 -4.41 -16.70
C LEU A 322 -11.57 -4.27 -15.17
N LEU A 323 -12.09 -3.18 -14.60
CA LEU A 323 -12.26 -3.05 -13.14
C LEU A 323 -13.40 -3.93 -12.61
N ALA A 324 -14.44 -4.18 -13.42
CA ALA A 324 -15.59 -5.00 -13.04
C ALA A 324 -15.28 -6.50 -13.06
N SER A 325 -14.33 -6.93 -13.90
CA SER A 325 -13.81 -8.31 -13.88
C SER A 325 -12.88 -8.61 -12.71
N VAL A 326 -12.63 -7.65 -11.80
CA VAL A 326 -11.65 -7.73 -10.70
C VAL A 326 -12.29 -7.67 -9.30
N LYS A 327 -13.39 -8.38 -9.00
CA LYS A 327 -13.81 -8.53 -7.59
C LYS A 327 -14.26 -9.91 -7.19
N LYS A 328 -13.64 -10.40 -6.11
CA LYS A 328 -14.08 -11.50 -5.24
C LYS A 328 -15.60 -11.52 -5.08
N SER A 329 -16.20 -12.54 -5.67
CA SER A 329 -17.39 -13.24 -5.20
C SER A 329 -18.59 -12.41 -4.69
N ILE A 330 -19.58 -12.09 -5.54
CA ILE A 330 -20.99 -11.88 -5.14
C ILE A 330 -21.92 -12.64 -6.11
N ALA A 331 -22.83 -13.45 -5.58
CA ALA A 331 -23.72 -14.33 -6.34
C ALA A 331 -24.71 -13.55 -7.22
N ILE A 332 -25.10 -14.14 -8.36
CA ILE A 332 -26.22 -13.67 -9.17
C ILE A 332 -27.50 -13.88 -8.34
N ASP A 333 -28.23 -12.80 -8.09
CA ASP A 333 -29.58 -12.82 -7.53
C ASP A 333 -30.56 -13.40 -8.58
N GLU A 334 -31.53 -14.22 -8.19
CA GLU A 334 -32.53 -14.78 -9.14
C GLU A 334 -33.37 -13.67 -9.81
N GLU A 335 -33.46 -12.50 -9.17
CA GLU A 335 -34.05 -11.27 -9.71
C GLU A 335 -33.36 -10.79 -11.01
N LEU A 336 -32.13 -11.24 -11.31
CA LEU A 336 -31.39 -10.85 -12.52
C LEU A 336 -31.90 -11.48 -13.78
N LYS A 337 -32.35 -12.73 -13.73
CA LYS A 337 -32.79 -13.46 -14.92
C LYS A 337 -33.95 -12.73 -15.62
N GLU A 338 -34.64 -11.86 -14.91
CA GLU A 338 -35.78 -11.09 -15.41
C GLU A 338 -35.40 -9.68 -15.92
N GLN A 339 -34.17 -9.18 -15.73
CA GLN A 339 -33.79 -7.78 -15.98
C GLN A 339 -32.64 -7.56 -16.99
N ILE A 340 -31.98 -8.62 -17.44
CA ILE A 340 -30.96 -8.59 -18.51
C ILE A 340 -31.59 -9.11 -19.81
N ASP A 341 -31.18 -8.59 -20.97
CA ASP A 341 -31.77 -9.04 -22.24
C ASP A 341 -31.31 -10.45 -22.63
N GLU A 342 -32.12 -11.13 -23.44
CA GLU A 342 -31.86 -12.51 -23.87
C GLU A 342 -30.51 -12.65 -24.59
N GLU A 343 -29.97 -11.56 -25.18
CA GLU A 343 -28.69 -11.56 -25.87
C GLU A 343 -27.51 -11.59 -24.89
N LEU A 344 -27.50 -10.74 -23.87
CA LEU A 344 -26.49 -10.75 -22.80
C LEU A 344 -26.58 -12.02 -21.96
N ILE A 345 -27.79 -12.53 -21.69
CA ILE A 345 -27.99 -13.84 -21.05
C ILE A 345 -27.40 -14.94 -21.93
N PHE A 346 -27.70 -14.95 -23.25
CA PHE A 346 -27.12 -15.88 -24.21
C PHE A 346 -25.58 -15.80 -24.24
N TYR A 347 -24.98 -14.61 -24.21
CA TYR A 347 -23.52 -14.43 -24.16
C TYR A 347 -22.91 -14.96 -22.86
N LEU A 348 -23.56 -14.70 -21.72
CA LEU A 348 -23.13 -15.19 -20.41
C LEU A 348 -23.27 -16.71 -20.29
N GLU A 349 -24.33 -17.30 -20.86
CA GLU A 349 -24.56 -18.74 -20.92
C GLU A 349 -23.58 -19.45 -21.86
N LYS A 350 -23.23 -18.83 -23.00
CA LYS A 350 -22.18 -19.29 -23.91
C LYS A 350 -20.79 -19.30 -23.25
N LEU A 351 -20.41 -18.25 -22.53
CA LEU A 351 -19.15 -18.20 -21.77
C LEU A 351 -19.13 -19.26 -20.65
N LYS A 352 -20.29 -19.53 -20.04
CA LYS A 352 -20.46 -20.57 -19.02
C LYS A 352 -20.22 -21.97 -19.59
N GLU A 353 -20.79 -22.26 -20.77
CA GLU A 353 -20.63 -23.54 -21.49
C GLU A 353 -19.19 -23.75 -22.01
N GLU A 354 -18.57 -22.70 -22.56
CA GLU A 354 -17.30 -22.82 -23.30
C GLU A 354 -16.07 -22.87 -22.38
N TYR A 355 -16.13 -22.24 -21.20
CA TYR A 355 -15.05 -22.26 -20.20
C TYR A 355 -15.31 -23.24 -19.04
N ASN A 356 -16.43 -23.97 -19.08
CA ASN A 356 -16.86 -24.91 -18.05
C ASN A 356 -16.86 -24.26 -16.64
N VAL A 357 -17.31 -23.00 -16.57
CA VAL A 357 -17.32 -22.18 -15.35
C VAL A 357 -18.72 -22.30 -14.72
N GLU A 358 -18.83 -22.89 -13.54
CA GLU A 358 -20.16 -23.11 -12.92
C GLU A 358 -20.88 -21.79 -12.55
N LYS A 359 -20.13 -20.69 -12.33
CA LYS A 359 -20.67 -19.36 -11.97
C LYS A 359 -19.83 -18.21 -12.54
N ILE A 360 -20.44 -17.36 -13.36
CA ILE A 360 -19.86 -16.05 -13.71
C ILE A 360 -20.52 -14.99 -12.81
N LYS A 361 -19.74 -14.06 -12.24
CA LYS A 361 -20.25 -13.04 -11.30
C LYS A 361 -20.02 -11.64 -11.87
N PHE A 362 -21.09 -10.87 -12.04
CA PHE A 362 -21.04 -9.47 -12.47
C PHE A 362 -21.70 -8.53 -11.46
N ASN A 363 -21.27 -7.27 -11.46
CA ASN A 363 -21.86 -6.20 -10.66
C ASN A 363 -22.94 -5.46 -11.48
N LEU A 364 -24.17 -5.45 -10.98
CA LEU A 364 -25.39 -5.00 -11.67
C LEU A 364 -25.52 -3.51 -11.92
N GLU A 365 -25.19 -2.68 -10.93
CA GLU A 365 -25.24 -1.21 -11.09
C GLU A 365 -24.30 -0.73 -12.22
N ILE A 366 -23.33 -1.56 -12.61
CA ILE A 366 -22.35 -1.28 -13.65
C ILE A 366 -22.90 -1.69 -15.03
N LEU A 367 -23.49 -2.88 -15.14
CA LEU A 367 -24.10 -3.37 -16.39
C LEU A 367 -25.23 -2.44 -16.88
N GLU A 368 -26.14 -2.04 -15.98
CA GLU A 368 -27.25 -1.12 -16.31
C GLU A 368 -26.77 0.25 -16.79
N LYS A 369 -25.64 0.73 -16.24
CA LYS A 369 -25.11 2.07 -16.49
C LYS A 369 -24.35 2.20 -17.80
N PHE A 370 -23.81 1.10 -18.32
CA PHE A 370 -22.94 1.08 -19.51
C PHE A 370 -23.47 0.23 -20.66
N HIS A 371 -24.67 -0.36 -20.50
CA HIS A 371 -25.39 -1.16 -21.48
C HIS A 371 -25.25 -0.62 -22.91
N LYS A 372 -25.63 0.64 -23.18
CA LYS A 372 -25.59 1.23 -24.53
C LYS A 372 -24.19 1.46 -25.14
N GLU A 373 -23.16 1.59 -24.33
CA GLU A 373 -21.78 1.84 -24.79
C GLU A 373 -21.07 0.52 -25.15
N LEU A 374 -21.44 -0.58 -24.50
CA LEU A 374 -21.00 -1.93 -24.85
C LEU A 374 -21.49 -2.37 -26.25
N TYR A 375 -22.69 -1.99 -26.67
CA TYR A 375 -23.18 -2.26 -28.05
C TYR A 375 -22.41 -1.52 -29.16
N SER A 376 -21.61 -0.49 -28.83
CA SER A 376 -20.85 0.26 -29.83
C SER A 376 -19.50 -0.38 -30.19
N ILE A 377 -19.07 -1.34 -29.39
CA ILE A 377 -17.97 -2.24 -29.67
C ILE A 377 -18.64 -3.53 -30.13
N ASP A 378 -18.36 -3.98 -31.35
CA ASP A 378 -18.86 -5.27 -31.83
C ASP A 378 -18.12 -6.39 -31.08
N ALA A 379 -18.48 -6.59 -29.81
CA ALA A 379 -17.86 -7.54 -28.90
C ALA A 379 -17.99 -8.98 -29.44
N LYS A 380 -19.04 -9.24 -30.23
CA LYS A 380 -19.24 -10.48 -31.00
C LYS A 380 -18.18 -10.63 -32.09
N TYR A 381 -17.93 -9.61 -32.91
CA TYR A 381 -16.80 -9.61 -33.85
C TYR A 381 -15.44 -9.80 -33.16
N LEU A 382 -15.21 -9.16 -32.01
CA LEU A 382 -13.95 -9.30 -31.27
C LEU A 382 -13.77 -10.70 -30.67
N PHE A 383 -14.85 -11.28 -30.16
CA PHE A 383 -14.86 -12.64 -29.62
C PHE A 383 -14.71 -13.69 -30.73
N ASP A 384 -15.45 -13.56 -31.83
CA ASP A 384 -15.37 -14.48 -32.99
C ASP A 384 -14.00 -14.40 -33.70
N LYS A 385 -13.35 -13.23 -33.70
CA LYS A 385 -12.07 -13.00 -34.39
C LYS A 385 -10.84 -13.36 -33.55
N TYR A 386 -10.90 -13.24 -32.21
CA TYR A 386 -9.73 -13.43 -31.34
C TYR A 386 -9.99 -14.24 -30.06
N GLY A 387 -11.24 -14.52 -29.72
CA GLY A 387 -11.65 -15.36 -28.57
C GLY A 387 -12.01 -16.80 -28.97
N GLY A 388 -12.10 -17.10 -30.26
CA GLY A 388 -12.19 -18.47 -30.76
C GLY A 388 -10.82 -19.15 -30.72
N PHE A 389 -10.70 -20.21 -29.93
CA PHE A 389 -9.57 -21.13 -30.01
C PHE A 389 -9.41 -21.58 -31.47
N ILE A 390 -8.20 -21.46 -32.04
CA ILE A 390 -7.79 -22.37 -33.11
C ILE A 390 -7.81 -23.75 -32.46
N PRO A 391 -8.75 -24.63 -32.80
CA PRO A 391 -8.80 -25.95 -32.18
C PRO A 391 -7.49 -26.66 -32.50
N TYR A 392 -6.81 -27.18 -31.48
CA TYR A 392 -6.11 -28.43 -31.69
C TYR A 392 -7.20 -29.44 -32.09
N GLU A 393 -7.07 -30.01 -33.29
CA GLU A 393 -8.05 -30.94 -33.85
C GLU A 393 -8.33 -32.08 -32.87
N GLY A 394 -9.60 -32.21 -32.51
CA GLY A 394 -10.13 -33.24 -31.61
C GLY A 394 -11.67 -33.20 -31.57
N GLU A 395 -12.31 -33.42 -32.72
CA GLU A 395 -13.69 -33.91 -32.93
C GLU A 395 -14.93 -33.08 -32.47
N ALA A 396 -15.43 -32.24 -33.39
CA ALA A 396 -16.79 -32.18 -33.98
C ALA A 396 -18.11 -32.30 -33.14
N LYS A 397 -18.95 -31.24 -33.14
CA LYS A 397 -20.30 -31.13 -33.82
C LYS A 397 -21.31 -30.15 -33.15
N ASN A 398 -21.60 -29.04 -33.85
CA ASN A 398 -22.92 -28.49 -34.25
C ASN A 398 -24.16 -28.57 -33.32
N LYS A 399 -24.75 -27.41 -32.94
CA LYS A 399 -25.97 -26.82 -33.58
C LYS A 399 -26.48 -25.51 -32.92
N LYS A 400 -27.00 -24.63 -33.79
CA LYS A 400 -27.73 -23.34 -33.66
C LYS A 400 -28.99 -23.45 -32.73
N ALA A 401 -29.64 -22.39 -32.23
CA ALA A 401 -30.08 -21.15 -32.89
C ALA A 401 -30.84 -20.17 -31.93
N ASN A 402 -30.85 -18.86 -32.27
CA ASN A 402 -32.02 -17.92 -32.36
C ASN A 402 -32.89 -17.60 -31.11
N ILE A 403 -33.29 -16.35 -30.74
CA ILE A 403 -33.94 -15.23 -31.50
C ILE A 403 -34.21 -14.01 -30.55
N HIS A 404 -34.22 -12.78 -31.11
CA HIS A 404 -35.01 -11.51 -30.85
C HIS A 404 -35.71 -11.20 -29.50
N GLU A 405 -35.97 -9.95 -29.04
CA GLU A 405 -35.95 -8.56 -29.55
C GLU A 405 -36.37 -7.56 -28.42
N ASN A 406 -35.89 -6.31 -28.52
CA ASN A 406 -36.62 -5.04 -28.31
C ASN A 406 -37.00 -4.46 -26.90
N ASN A 407 -36.32 -3.33 -26.63
CA ASN A 407 -36.84 -1.94 -26.58
C ASN A 407 -37.18 -1.21 -25.25
N LYS A 408 -36.46 -0.07 -25.10
CA LYS A 408 -36.93 1.34 -24.89
C LYS A 408 -37.03 1.96 -23.48
N ASN A 409 -36.11 2.93 -23.28
CA ASN A 409 -36.28 4.33 -22.81
C ASN A 409 -36.61 4.55 -21.31
N ARG A 410 -35.83 5.33 -20.52
CA ARG A 410 -35.75 6.82 -20.50
C ARG A 410 -34.63 7.29 -19.52
N ARG A 411 -33.66 8.11 -19.95
CA ARG A 411 -33.42 9.55 -19.58
C ARG A 411 -33.48 9.90 -18.08
N LYS A 412 -32.33 10.07 -17.42
CA LYS A 412 -31.53 11.32 -17.18
C LYS A 412 -31.95 12.11 -15.91
N SER A 413 -31.04 12.26 -14.95
CA SER A 413 -30.42 13.58 -14.61
C SER A 413 -29.15 13.40 -13.76
N LYS A 414 -28.15 14.26 -13.99
CA LYS A 414 -26.83 14.31 -13.34
C LYS A 414 -26.79 15.52 -12.41
N THR A 415 -26.05 15.40 -11.31
CA THR A 415 -25.29 16.53 -10.73
C THR A 415 -23.91 16.04 -10.29
N ASN A 416 -22.88 16.77 -10.73
CA ASN A 416 -21.45 16.49 -10.51
C ASN A 416 -20.93 17.24 -9.26
N GLY A 417 -20.12 16.56 -8.45
CA GLY A 417 -19.19 17.17 -7.48
C GLY A 417 -17.79 16.60 -7.70
N LYS A 418 -16.78 17.47 -7.81
CA LYS A 418 -15.38 17.18 -8.16
C LYS A 418 -14.68 16.37 -7.05
N LYS A 419 -13.96 15.30 -7.40
CA LYS A 419 -13.09 14.50 -6.52
C LYS A 419 -11.61 14.85 -6.77
N LEU A 420 -10.90 15.23 -5.71
CA LEU A 420 -9.43 15.26 -5.65
C LEU A 420 -8.92 13.88 -5.15
N SER A 421 -7.68 13.53 -5.49
CA SER A 421 -7.10 12.17 -5.61
C SER A 421 -7.43 11.15 -4.49
N PHE A 422 -7.98 10.00 -4.88
CA PHE A 422 -8.26 8.80 -4.06
C PHE A 422 -6.99 8.06 -3.62
N PHE A 423 -5.84 8.35 -4.24
CA PHE A 423 -4.60 7.61 -4.08
C PHE A 423 -3.86 7.97 -2.78
N ILE A 424 -3.82 9.26 -2.44
CA ILE A 424 -3.22 9.76 -1.19
C ILE A 424 -3.96 9.19 0.03
N PHE A 425 -5.27 9.00 -0.10
CA PHE A 425 -6.09 8.38 0.94
C PHE A 425 -5.77 6.90 1.16
N ILE A 426 -5.54 6.12 0.08
CA ILE A 426 -5.24 4.69 0.19
C ILE A 426 -3.86 4.45 0.82
N CYS A 427 -2.84 5.18 0.40
CA CYS A 427 -1.49 5.04 0.97
C CYS A 427 -1.48 5.35 2.47
N LEU A 428 -2.23 6.37 2.91
CA LEU A 428 -2.37 6.68 4.34
C LEU A 428 -3.16 5.62 5.10
N VAL A 429 -4.22 5.05 4.51
CA VAL A 429 -5.04 4.00 5.15
C VAL A 429 -4.25 2.68 5.29
N ILE A 430 -3.49 2.28 4.27
CA ILE A 430 -2.67 1.06 4.31
C ILE A 430 -1.56 1.20 5.37
N VAL A 431 -0.95 2.38 5.50
CA VAL A 431 0.08 2.65 6.52
C VAL A 431 -0.51 2.68 7.93
N ILE A 432 -1.73 3.22 8.12
CA ILE A 432 -2.44 3.15 9.42
C ILE A 432 -2.76 1.69 9.78
N ILE A 433 -3.17 0.87 8.82
CA ILE A 433 -3.43 -0.57 9.04
C ILE A 433 -2.14 -1.31 9.41
N ILE A 434 -1.01 -1.02 8.76
CA ILE A 434 0.31 -1.61 9.10
C ILE A 434 0.81 -1.12 10.46
N GLY A 435 0.52 0.14 10.82
CA GLY A 435 0.81 0.70 12.14
C GLY A 435 0.00 0.03 13.26
N LEU A 436 -1.28 -0.26 13.00
CA LEU A 436 -2.17 -1.00 13.92
C LEU A 436 -1.79 -2.48 14.03
N LEU A 437 -1.35 -3.11 12.94
CA LEU A 437 -0.87 -4.51 12.93
C LEU A 437 0.50 -4.69 13.59
N ARG A 438 1.30 -3.63 13.75
CA ARG A 438 2.51 -3.64 14.60
C ARG A 438 2.21 -3.39 16.08
N PHE A 439 0.97 -2.99 16.41
CA PHE A 439 0.53 -2.67 17.76
C PHE A 439 -0.22 -3.83 18.44
N LEU A 440 -0.75 -4.77 17.63
CA LEU A 440 -1.15 -6.13 18.04
C LEU A 440 0.07 -7.04 18.11
#